data_AF-G8TVH2-F1
#
_entry.id   AF-G8TVH2-F1
#
_cell.length_a   1.000
_cell.length_b   1.000
_cell.length_c   1.000
_cell.angle_alpha   90.00
_cell.angle_beta   90.00
_cell.angle_gamma   90.00
#
_symmetry.space_group_name_H-M   'P 1'
#
loop_
_entity.id
_entity.type
_entity.pdbx_description
1 polymer ?
#
loop_
_entity_poly.entity_id
_entity_poly.type
_entity_poly.pdbx_seq_one_letter_code
_entity_poly.pdbx_strand_id
1 'polypeptide(L)'
;MSGASRPKSVAGAIVAMMKDVGQVEVQAVGAGAVNQAVKAIAVARGYLQEDAKDLIARPEFIEVTIDGTTKTGIRFWVEMCTEHQ
;
A
#
# COMPACT_ATOMS: atom_id res chain seq x y z
N MET A 1 1.32 8.42 1.11
CA MET A 1 0.22 8.64 0.13
C MET A 1 -0.49 9.96 0.40
N SER A 2 -0.92 10.64 -0.66
CA SER A 2 -1.74 11.86 -0.61
C SER A 2 -3.00 11.69 -1.48
N GLY A 3 -4.01 12.54 -1.32
CA GLY A 3 -5.24 12.46 -2.11
C GLY A 3 -5.04 12.58 -3.64
N ALA A 4 -3.97 13.25 -4.07
CA ALA A 4 -3.59 13.44 -5.47
C ALA A 4 -2.72 12.29 -6.04
N SER A 5 -2.30 11.34 -5.20
CA SER A 5 -1.46 10.23 -5.65
C SER A 5 -2.21 9.37 -6.67
N ARG A 6 -1.57 9.06 -7.82
CA ARG A 6 -2.17 8.24 -8.88
C ARG A 6 -2.01 6.75 -8.53
N PRO A 7 -3.11 6.00 -8.26
CA PRO A 7 -3.02 4.61 -7.79
C PRO A 7 -2.19 3.70 -8.67
N LYS A 8 -2.30 3.83 -10.00
CA LYS A 8 -1.53 3.00 -10.94
C LYS A 8 -0.01 3.16 -10.79
N SER A 9 0.47 4.38 -10.55
CA SER A 9 1.90 4.64 -10.36
C SER A 9 2.40 4.00 -9.07
N VAL A 10 1.59 4.09 -8.01
CA VAL A 10 1.92 3.53 -6.69
C VAL A 10 1.85 2.00 -6.74
N ALA A 11 0.88 1.44 -7.46
CA ALA A 11 0.77 0.00 -7.67
C ALA A 11 2.01 -0.58 -8.37
N GLY A 12 2.51 0.08 -9.41
CA GLY A 12 3.75 -0.33 -10.07
C GLY A 12 4.96 -0.32 -9.13
N ALA A 13 5.07 0.69 -8.27
CA ALA A 13 6.13 0.76 -7.26
C ALA A 13 5.99 -0.37 -6.21
N ILE A 14 4.77 -0.68 -5.75
CA ILE A 14 4.53 -1.81 -4.84
C ILE A 14 5.01 -3.11 -5.49
N VAL A 15 4.60 -3.40 -6.73
CA VAL A 15 5.01 -4.62 -7.43
C VAL A 15 6.51 -4.71 -7.61
N ALA A 16 7.18 -3.60 -7.97
CA ALA A 16 8.64 -3.58 -8.10
C ALA A 16 9.32 -3.92 -6.76
N MET A 17 8.92 -3.27 -5.67
CA MET A 17 9.47 -3.52 -4.33
C MET A 17 9.23 -4.96 -3.86
N MET A 18 8.08 -5.53 -4.21
CA MET A 18 7.73 -6.91 -3.85
C MET A 18 8.65 -7.95 -4.49
N LYS A 19 9.17 -7.69 -5.70
CA LYS A 19 10.12 -8.58 -6.36
C LYS A 19 11.48 -8.62 -5.66
N ASP A 20 11.87 -7.52 -5.02
CA ASP A 20 13.18 -7.37 -4.38
C ASP A 20 13.15 -7.73 -2.89
N VAL A 21 12.15 -7.24 -2.15
CA VAL A 21 12.11 -7.29 -0.68
C VAL A 21 10.96 -8.16 -0.14
N GLY A 22 9.95 -8.47 -0.96
CA GLY A 22 8.80 -9.27 -0.56
C GLY A 22 7.78 -8.57 0.35
N GLN A 23 8.05 -7.34 0.78
CA GLN A 23 7.18 -6.54 1.64
C GLN A 23 7.38 -5.04 1.42
N VAL A 24 6.35 -4.24 1.74
CA VAL A 24 6.42 -2.77 1.72
C VAL A 24 5.46 -2.15 2.73
N GLU A 25 5.80 -0.98 3.24
CA GLU A 25 4.91 -0.15 4.04
C GLU A 25 4.27 0.95 3.20
N VAL A 26 2.94 1.10 3.29
CA VAL A 26 2.21 2.22 2.69
C VAL A 26 1.58 3.06 3.79
N GLN A 27 2.04 4.30 3.96
CA GLN A 27 1.51 5.23 4.95
C GLN A 27 0.59 6.26 4.30
N ALA A 28 -0.54 6.56 4.93
CA ALA A 28 -1.54 7.48 4.43
C ALA A 28 -2.18 8.29 5.56
N VAL A 29 -2.31 9.60 5.38
CA VAL A 29 -2.97 10.50 6.33
C VAL A 29 -4.16 11.18 5.65
N GLY A 30 -5.34 11.04 6.25
CA GLY A 30 -6.61 11.57 5.73
C GLY A 30 -7.34 10.63 4.76
N ALA A 31 -8.66 10.75 4.70
CA ALA A 31 -9.56 9.82 3.98
C ALA A 31 -9.21 9.65 2.50
N GLY A 32 -8.89 10.75 1.80
CA GLY A 32 -8.49 10.70 0.40
C GLY A 32 -7.22 9.89 0.17
N ALA A 33 -6.18 10.11 0.99
CA ALA A 33 -4.92 9.38 0.88
C ALA A 33 -5.10 7.88 1.19
N VAL A 34 -5.90 7.55 2.21
CA VAL A 34 -6.21 6.16 2.58
C VAL A 34 -6.94 5.44 1.43
N ASN A 35 -7.94 6.08 0.83
CA ASN A 35 -8.63 5.53 -0.34
C ASN A 35 -7.67 5.28 -1.51
N GLN A 36 -6.75 6.20 -1.79
CA GLN A 36 -5.75 6.00 -2.84
C GLN A 36 -4.78 4.86 -2.50
N ALA A 37 -4.40 4.68 -1.23
CA ALA A 37 -3.54 3.60 -0.79
C ALA A 37 -4.21 2.23 -1.03
N VAL A 38 -5.48 2.09 -0.59
CA VAL A 38 -6.26 0.86 -0.80
C VAL A 38 -6.44 0.56 -2.29
N LYS A 39 -6.76 1.58 -3.11
CA LYS A 39 -6.85 1.42 -4.57
C LYS A 39 -5.52 0.97 -5.20
N ALA A 40 -4.40 1.52 -4.74
CA ALA A 40 -3.09 1.13 -5.25
C ALA A 40 -2.76 -0.33 -4.90
N ILE A 41 -3.05 -0.76 -3.68
CA ILE A 41 -2.88 -2.16 -3.24
C ILE A 41 -3.75 -3.09 -4.08
N ALA A 42 -5.02 -2.74 -4.31
CA ALA A 42 -5.93 -3.54 -5.15
C ALA A 42 -5.44 -3.67 -6.60
N VAL A 43 -4.93 -2.60 -7.19
CA VAL A 43 -4.34 -2.64 -8.55
C VAL A 43 -3.06 -3.48 -8.56
N ALA A 44 -2.21 -3.37 -7.54
CA ALA A 44 -0.98 -4.16 -7.43
C ALA A 44 -1.26 -5.66 -7.32
N ARG A 45 -2.31 -6.07 -6.59
CA ARG A 45 -2.77 -7.47 -6.56
C ARG A 45 -3.09 -7.97 -7.96
N GLY A 46 -3.84 -7.19 -8.75
CA GLY A 46 -4.16 -7.52 -10.14
C GLY A 46 -2.92 -7.73 -11.03
N TYR A 47 -1.85 -6.97 -10.82
CA TYR A 47 -0.59 -7.14 -11.55
C TYR A 47 0.18 -8.41 -11.17
N LEU A 48 -0.06 -8.98 -9.99
CA LEU A 48 0.65 -10.17 -9.50
C LEU A 48 -0.07 -11.49 -9.79
N GLN A 49 -1.33 -11.43 -10.25
CA GLN A 49 -2.11 -12.61 -10.60
C GLN A 49 -1.43 -13.46 -11.70
N GLU A 50 -0.77 -12.83 -12.67
CA GLU A 50 -0.02 -13.54 -13.73
C GLU A 50 1.13 -14.40 -13.17
N ASP A 51 1.67 -14.02 -12.01
CA ASP A 51 2.76 -14.73 -11.33
C ASP A 51 2.24 -15.71 -10.24
N ALA A 52 0.94 -15.99 -10.18
CA ALA A 52 0.29 -16.81 -9.13
C ALA A 52 0.63 -16.32 -7.70
N LYS A 53 0.74 -15.01 -7.54
CA LYS A 53 1.09 -14.33 -6.29
C LYS A 53 -0.04 -13.40 -5.88
N ASP A 54 -0.17 -13.21 -4.57
CA ASP A 54 -1.11 -12.27 -3.98
C ASP A 54 -0.44 -11.40 -2.91
N LEU A 55 -1.19 -10.43 -2.38
CA LEU A 55 -0.77 -9.53 -1.33
C LEU A 55 -1.70 -9.63 -0.12
N ILE A 56 -1.10 -9.73 1.07
CA ILE A 56 -1.77 -9.49 2.34
C ILE A 56 -1.51 -8.04 2.73
N ALA A 57 -2.54 -7.31 3.15
CA ALA A 57 -2.42 -5.94 3.65
C ALA A 57 -2.99 -5.84 5.06
N ARG A 58 -2.14 -5.52 6.05
CA ARG A 58 -2.51 -5.38 7.46
C ARG A 58 -2.51 -3.90 7.84
N PRO A 59 -3.68 -3.30 8.14
CA PRO A 59 -3.74 -1.90 8.56
C PRO A 59 -3.35 -1.72 10.03
N GLU A 60 -2.72 -0.59 10.33
CA GLU A 60 -2.33 -0.17 11.68
C GLU A 60 -2.50 1.35 11.81
N PHE A 61 -2.93 1.84 12.98
CA PHE A 61 -2.90 3.27 13.28
C PHE A 61 -1.48 3.73 13.57
N ILE A 62 -1.08 4.87 13.02
CA ILE A 62 0.20 5.48 13.29
C ILE A 62 0.05 6.96 13.61
N GLU A 63 0.97 7.52 14.38
CA GLU A 63 1.12 8.96 14.51
C GLU A 63 2.17 9.46 13.53
N VAL A 64 1.83 10.53 12.79
CA VAL A 64 2.72 11.16 11.83
C VAL A 64 2.72 12.66 12.10
N THR A 65 3.91 13.24 12.32
CA THR A 65 4.07 14.68 12.43
C THR A 65 4.17 15.29 11.03
N ILE A 66 3.22 16.15 10.69
CA ILE A 66 3.19 16.89 9.42
C ILE A 66 3.03 18.37 9.77
N ASP A 67 3.95 19.22 9.30
CA ASP A 67 3.95 20.67 9.56
C ASP A 67 3.87 21.01 11.06
N GLY A 68 4.61 20.27 11.88
CA GLY A 68 4.62 20.45 13.34
C GLY A 68 3.36 19.96 14.07
N THR A 69 2.36 19.44 13.34
CA THR A 69 1.13 18.90 13.92
C THR A 69 1.13 17.37 13.86
N THR A 70 0.96 16.71 15.00
CA THR A 70 0.74 15.26 15.05
C THR A 70 -0.64 14.92 14.51
N LYS A 71 -0.68 14.03 13.52
CA LYS A 71 -1.91 13.53 12.90
C LYS A 71 -1.95 12.01 12.99
N THR A 72 -3.13 11.47 13.21
CA THR A 72 -3.37 10.03 13.09
C THR A 72 -3.45 9.65 11.62
N GLY A 73 -2.62 8.70 11.21
CA GLY A 73 -2.61 8.09 9.90
C GLY A 73 -2.90 6.60 9.97
N ILE A 74 -2.98 5.98 8.79
CA ILE A 74 -3.02 4.52 8.64
C ILE A 74 -1.74 4.08 7.93
N ARG A 75 -1.08 3.08 8.48
CA ARG A 75 -0.04 2.29 7.82
C ARG A 75 -0.66 0.99 7.32
N PHE A 76 -0.34 0.60 6.10
CA PHE A 76 -0.60 -0.74 5.59
C PHE A 76 0.74 -1.47 5.50
N TRP A 77 0.88 -2.54 6.27
CA TRP A 77 1.92 -3.54 6.07
C TRP A 77 1.47 -4.44 4.94
N VAL A 78 2.16 -4.38 3.80
CA VAL A 78 1.82 -5.17 2.62
C VAL A 78 2.91 -6.21 2.41
N GLU A 79 2.52 -7.47 2.31
CA GLU A 79 3.42 -8.62 2.18
C GLU A 79 2.98 -9.51 1.03
N MET A 80 3.95 -10.05 0.30
CA MET A 80 3.69 -11.04 -0.74
C MET A 80 3.38 -12.40 -0.12
N CYS A 81 2.29 -13.01 -0.58
CA CYS A 81 1.98 -14.40 -0.28
C CYS A 81 1.73 -15.18 -1.57
N THR A 82 1.93 -16.49 -1.51
CA THR A 82 1.45 -17.40 -2.55
C THR A 82 -0.04 -17.62 -2.37
N GLU A 83 -0.81 -17.71 -3.46
CA GLU A 83 -2.21 -18.15 -3.33
C GLU A 83 -2.24 -19.53 -2.67
N HIS A 84 -2.97 -19.64 -1.56
CA HIS A 84 -3.44 -20.94 -1.08
C HIS A 84 -4.65 -21.29 -1.95
N GLN A 85 -4.47 -22.26 -2.85
CA GLN A 85 -5.58 -22.94 -3.53
C GLN A 85 -6.46 -23.67 -2.51
#